data_AF-A0ABD0MW34-F1
#
_entry.id   AF-A0ABD0MW34-F1
#
_cell.length_a   1.000
_cell.length_b   1.000
_cell.length_c   1.000
_cell.angle_alpha   90.00
_cell.angle_beta   90.00
_cell.angle_gamma   90.00
#
_symmetry.space_group_name_H-M   'P 1'
#
loop_
_entity.id
_entity.type
_entity.pdbx_description
1 polymer ?
#
loop_
_entity_poly.entity_id
_entity_poly.type
_entity_poly.pdbx_seq_one_letter_code
_entity_poly.pdbx_strand_id
1 'polypeptide(L)'
;MTNRTFAVISLHFADFATDDWVSWFTVKLTLLLPSLTAEMLQTATSYTDCSEYHIIVGALSSVFDQMTSLRQQELASVLLGYLKVNNET
;
A
#
# COMPACT_ATOMS: atom_id res chain seq x y z
N MET A 1 -1.68 13.73 -9.35
CA MET A 1 -0.22 13.96 -9.39
C MET A 1 0.41 12.98 -8.43
N THR A 2 1.24 12.07 -8.93
CA THR A 2 1.88 11.02 -8.11
C THR A 2 3.03 11.60 -7.30
N ASN A 3 3.15 11.20 -6.03
CA ASN A 3 4.26 11.61 -5.18
C ASN A 3 5.60 11.15 -5.78
N ARG A 4 6.59 12.04 -5.89
CA ARG A 4 7.88 11.73 -6.53
C ARG A 4 8.64 10.61 -5.84
N THR A 5 8.61 10.54 -4.50
CA THR A 5 9.25 9.46 -3.74
C THR A 5 8.59 8.12 -4.07
N PHE A 6 7.27 8.08 -4.10
CA PHE A 6 6.54 6.87 -4.46
C PHE A 6 6.83 6.43 -5.90
N ALA A 7 6.86 7.37 -6.84
CA ALA A 7 7.15 7.08 -8.24
C ALA A 7 8.55 6.47 -8.45
N VAL A 8 9.52 6.84 -7.62
CA VAL A 8 10.86 6.23 -7.66
C VAL A 8 10.83 4.84 -7.03
N ILE A 9 10.23 4.69 -5.84
CA ILE A 9 10.27 3.39 -5.14
C ILE A 9 9.44 2.32 -5.82
N SER A 10 8.33 2.69 -6.48
CA SER A 10 7.46 1.73 -7.17
C SER A 10 8.16 1.00 -8.32
N LEU A 11 9.25 1.57 -8.86
CA LEU A 11 10.07 0.92 -9.90
C LEU A 11 10.83 -0.30 -9.37
N HIS A 12 10.97 -0.42 -8.05
CA HIS A 12 11.73 -1.50 -7.40
C HIS A 12 10.85 -2.58 -6.76
N PHE A 13 9.52 -2.43 -6.78
CA PHE A 13 8.62 -3.37 -6.11
C PHE A 13 8.70 -4.80 -6.67
N ALA A 14 9.02 -4.96 -7.95
CA ALA A 14 9.22 -6.27 -8.56
C ALA A 14 10.43 -7.04 -7.99
N ASP A 15 11.40 -6.32 -7.45
CA ASP A 15 12.65 -6.89 -6.90
C ASP A 15 12.64 -6.94 -5.36
N PHE A 16 11.58 -6.45 -4.71
CA PHE A 16 11.48 -6.42 -3.25
C PHE A 16 11.35 -7.83 -2.66
N ALA A 17 12.16 -8.11 -1.64
CA ALA A 17 11.90 -9.21 -0.72
C ALA A 17 10.92 -8.75 0.39
N THR A 18 10.37 -9.70 1.16
CA THR A 18 9.45 -9.41 2.27
C THR A 18 10.01 -8.38 3.25
N ASP A 19 11.31 -8.46 3.58
CA ASP A 19 11.96 -7.50 4.49
C ASP A 19 12.02 -6.07 3.92
N ASP A 20 12.07 -5.91 2.59
CA ASP A 20 11.97 -4.61 1.95
C ASP A 20 10.57 -4.04 2.12
N TRP A 21 9.52 -4.85 1.95
CA TRP A 21 8.15 -4.42 2.22
C TRP A 21 7.97 -3.97 3.67
N VAL A 22 8.49 -4.72 4.65
CA VAL A 22 8.49 -4.31 6.06
C VAL A 22 9.21 -2.97 6.22
N SER A 23 10.46 -2.87 5.77
CA SER A 23 11.31 -1.69 5.93
C SER A 23 10.69 -0.44 5.30
N TRP A 24 10.14 -0.56 4.10
CA TRP A 24 9.57 0.57 3.38
C TRP A 24 8.22 0.98 3.92
N PHE A 25 7.29 0.06 4.16
CA PHE A 25 5.92 0.43 4.56
C PHE A 25 5.79 0.72 6.05
N THR A 26 6.63 0.17 6.92
CA THR A 26 6.53 0.43 8.36
C THR A 26 7.47 1.52 8.87
N VAL A 27 8.53 1.85 8.11
CA VAL A 27 9.54 2.84 8.52
C VAL A 27 9.71 3.98 7.53
N LYS A 28 10.07 3.68 6.27
CA LYS A 28 10.53 4.73 5.33
C LYS A 28 9.39 5.55 4.73
N LEU A 29 8.24 4.93 4.47
CA LEU A 29 7.08 5.56 3.83
C LEU A 29 6.02 6.01 4.83
N THR A 30 6.21 5.81 6.14
CA THR A 30 5.18 6.05 7.17
C THR A 30 4.57 7.46 7.09
N LEU A 31 5.39 8.48 6.81
CA LEU A 31 4.91 9.87 6.64
C LEU A 31 4.15 10.11 5.32
N LEU A 32 4.35 9.28 4.31
CA LEU A 32 3.67 9.34 3.03
C LEU A 32 2.38 8.53 3.01
N LEU A 33 2.26 7.50 3.86
CA LEU A 33 1.10 6.60 3.91
C LEU A 33 -0.25 7.34 4.01
N PRO A 34 -0.44 8.38 4.86
CA PRO A 34 -1.72 9.09 4.92
C PRO A 34 -2.13 9.78 3.61
N SER A 35 -1.15 10.04 2.74
CA SER A 35 -1.34 10.75 1.47
C SER A 35 -1.43 9.82 0.25
N LEU A 36 -1.36 8.49 0.44
CA LEU A 36 -1.40 7.53 -0.67
C LEU A 36 -2.69 7.69 -1.49
N THR A 37 -2.55 7.72 -2.81
CA THR A 37 -3.71 7.64 -3.69
C THR A 37 -4.18 6.19 -3.86
N ALA A 38 -5.43 6.02 -4.28
CA ALA A 38 -5.94 4.71 -4.68
C ALA A 38 -5.04 4.06 -5.76
N GLU A 39 -4.58 4.86 -6.73
CA GLU A 39 -3.64 4.42 -7.77
C GLU A 39 -2.30 3.95 -7.18
N MET A 40 -1.73 4.71 -6.24
CA MET A 40 -0.47 4.32 -5.59
C MET A 40 -0.62 3.01 -4.82
N LEU A 41 -1.71 2.87 -4.05
CA LEU A 41 -1.97 1.62 -3.33
C LEU A 41 -2.22 0.45 -4.27
N GLN A 42 -2.97 0.66 -5.35
CA GLN A 42 -3.22 -0.36 -6.37
C GLN A 42 -1.92 -0.86 -6.99
N THR A 43 -1.01 0.06 -7.35
CA THR A 43 0.33 -0.25 -7.84
C THR A 43 1.14 -1.03 -6.82
N ALA A 44 1.10 -0.68 -5.53
CA ALA A 44 1.82 -1.46 -4.51
C ALA A 44 1.27 -2.89 -4.41
N THR A 45 -0.05 -3.03 -4.28
CA THR A 45 -0.70 -4.34 -4.09
C THR A 45 -0.61 -5.27 -5.31
N SER A 46 -0.33 -4.76 -6.52
CA SER A 46 -0.14 -5.61 -7.69
C SER A 46 1.18 -6.40 -7.69
N TYR A 47 2.11 -6.08 -6.78
CA TYR A 47 3.40 -6.78 -6.63
C TYR A 47 3.46 -7.64 -5.36
N THR A 48 2.37 -7.79 -4.62
CA THR A 48 2.36 -8.49 -3.32
C THR A 48 1.57 -9.78 -3.37
N ASP A 49 2.06 -10.82 -2.67
CA ASP A 49 1.23 -11.93 -2.23
C ASP A 49 0.54 -11.62 -0.89
N CYS A 50 -0.15 -12.60 -0.31
CA CYS A 50 -0.90 -12.43 0.94
C CYS A 50 -0.03 -11.92 2.10
N SER A 51 1.24 -12.35 2.16
CA SER A 51 2.19 -12.00 3.21
C SER A 51 2.55 -10.51 3.14
N GLU A 52 2.98 -10.03 1.98
CA GLU A 52 3.32 -8.61 1.78
C GLU A 52 2.07 -7.72 1.81
N TYR A 53 0.93 -8.22 1.32
CA TYR A 53 -0.34 -7.51 1.42
C TYR A 53 -0.72 -7.25 2.88
N HIS A 54 -0.53 -8.22 3.78
CA HIS A 54 -0.80 -8.04 5.21
C HIS A 54 0.08 -6.96 5.84
N ILE A 55 1.34 -6.84 5.40
CA ILE A 55 2.25 -5.76 5.82
C ILE A 55 1.68 -4.40 5.42
N ILE A 56 1.22 -4.24 4.16
CA ILE A 56 0.64 -2.98 3.67
C ILE A 56 -0.62 -2.62 4.47
N VAL A 57 -1.52 -3.58 4.71
CA VAL A 57 -2.74 -3.35 5.50
C VAL A 57 -2.41 -2.91 6.92
N GLY A 58 -1.46 -3.58 7.58
CA GLY A 58 -1.01 -3.21 8.93
C GLY A 58 -0.40 -1.80 8.98
N ALA A 59 0.44 -1.46 8.00
CA ALA A 59 1.03 -0.13 7.88
C ALA A 59 -0.04 0.95 7.69
N LEU A 60 -1.01 0.75 6.79
CA LEU A 60 -2.12 1.68 6.58
C LEU A 60 -3.01 1.82 7.83
N SER A 61 -3.25 0.72 8.54
CA SER A 61 -4.01 0.74 9.80
C SER A 61 -3.32 1.60 10.86
N SER A 62 -1.99 1.59 10.92
CA SER A 62 -1.23 2.37 11.92
C SER A 62 -1.34 3.89 11.75
N VAL A 63 -1.72 4.35 10.54
CA VAL A 63 -1.87 5.77 10.20
C VAL A 63 -3.31 6.14 9.82
N PHE A 64 -4.26 5.24 10.05
CA PHE A 64 -5.65 5.38 9.60
C PHE A 64 -6.30 6.67 10.11
N ASP A 65 -6.07 7.02 11.38
CA ASP A 65 -6.62 8.21 12.02
C ASP A 65 -6.04 9.53 11.47
N GLN A 66 -4.95 9.47 10.71
CA GLN A 66 -4.31 10.63 10.07
C GLN A 66 -4.87 10.89 8.66
N MET A 67 -5.74 10.01 8.15
CA MET A 67 -6.35 10.12 6.83
C MET A 67 -7.69 10.85 6.89
N THR A 68 -8.04 11.52 5.80
CA THR A 68 -9.42 12.02 5.63
C THR A 68 -10.39 10.87 5.39
N SER A 69 -11.68 11.03 5.72
CA SER A 69 -12.68 9.98 5.48
C SER A 69 -12.79 9.59 4.01
N LEU A 70 -12.62 10.54 3.08
CA LEU A 70 -12.56 10.25 1.64
C LEU A 70 -11.38 9.32 1.31
N ARG A 71 -10.19 9.64 1.83
CA ARG A 71 -8.98 8.85 1.63
C ARG A 71 -9.14 7.43 2.18
N GLN A 72 -9.72 7.28 3.37
CA GLN A 72 -10.01 5.97 3.97
C GLN A 72 -10.92 5.12 3.07
N GLN A 73 -11.98 5.70 2.50
CA GLN A 73 -12.91 5.00 1.61
C GLN A 73 -12.25 4.58 0.28
N GLU A 74 -11.45 5.48 -0.31
CA GLU A 74 -10.69 5.20 -1.54
C GLU A 74 -9.73 4.01 -1.35
N LEU A 75 -8.95 4.02 -0.28
CA LEU A 75 -7.99 2.95 0.00
C LEU A 75 -8.68 1.64 0.39
N ALA A 76 -9.75 1.69 1.20
CA ALA A 76 -10.54 0.51 1.53
C ALA A 76 -11.12 -0.18 0.28
N SER A 77 -11.53 0.60 -0.72
CA SER A 77 -12.04 0.05 -1.99
C SER A 77 -10.97 -0.74 -2.75
N VAL A 78 -9.72 -0.26 -2.76
CA VAL A 78 -8.58 -0.97 -3.36
C VAL A 78 -8.27 -2.25 -2.59
N LEU A 79 -8.19 -2.18 -1.25
CA LEU A 79 -7.91 -3.33 -0.41
C LEU A 79 -8.96 -4.44 -0.58
N LEU A 80 -10.25 -4.08 -0.59
CA LEU A 80 -11.33 -5.03 -0.85
C LEU A 80 -11.28 -5.60 -2.27
N GLY A 81 -10.89 -4.79 -3.26
CA GLY A 81 -10.68 -5.23 -4.64
C GLY A 81 -9.64 -6.34 -4.73
N TYR A 82 -8.49 -6.15 -4.08
CA TYR A 82 -7.44 -7.16 -4.00
C TYR A 82 -7.97 -8.48 -3.40
N LEU A 83 -8.71 -8.42 -2.29
CA LEU A 83 -9.24 -9.63 -1.64
C LEU A 83 -10.24 -10.37 -2.52
N LYS A 84 -11.09 -9.67 -3.27
CA LYS A 84 -12.05 -10.32 -4.17
C LYS A 84 -11.34 -11.08 -5.29
N VAL A 85 -10.33 -10.48 -5.90
CA VAL A 85 -9.56 -11.11 -6.98
C VAL A 85 -8.80 -12.34 -6.49
N ASN A 86 -8.23 -12.29 -5.28
CA ASN A 86 -7.37 -13.36 -4.75
C ASN A 86 -8.12 -14.42 -3.90
N ASN A 87 -9.41 -14.23 -3.59
CA ASN A 87 -10.26 -15.23 -2.91
C ASN A 87 -11.06 -16.14 -3.87
N GLU A 88 -10.99 -15.91 -5.19
CA GLU A 88 -11.70 -16.71 -6.21
C GLU A 88 -10.85 -17.83 -6.83
N THR A 89 -9.65 -18.10 -6.28
CA THR A 89 -8.79 -19.25 -6.60
C THR A 89 -8.74 -20.24 -5.46
#